data_AF-K1SI95-F1
#
_entry.id   AF-K1SI95-F1
#
_cell.length_a   1.000
_cell.length_b   1.000
_cell.length_c   1.000
_cell.angle_alpha   90.00
_cell.angle_beta   90.00
_cell.angle_gamma   90.00
#
_symmetry.space_group_name_H-M   'P 1'
#
loop_
_entity.id
_entity.type
_entity.pdbx_description
1 polymer ?
#
loop_
_entity_poly.entity_id
_entity_poly.type
_entity_poly.pdbx_seq_one_letter_code
_entity_poly.pdbx_strand_id
1 'polypeptide(L)'
;MGFNRPDGKVGVRNEIWVIPTVGCVNNVATAIAKQANAFVKGSVEEVIAFPHPYGCSQMGDDQEHTRKILADLINHPNAGGVLVLGLGCENSNIDVLKPYIGDYDENR
;
A
#
# COMPACT_ATOMS: atom_id res chain seq x y z
N MET A 1 15.14 -19.35 -0.68
CA MET A 1 14.79 -18.71 -1.98
C MET A 1 13.92 -17.51 -1.67
N GLY A 2 14.11 -16.38 -2.35
CA GLY A 2 13.34 -15.15 -2.14
C GLY A 2 12.78 -14.61 -3.47
N PHE A 3 11.92 -13.60 -3.38
CA PHE A 3 11.27 -12.96 -4.53
C PHE A 3 12.06 -11.72 -4.96
N ASN A 4 12.83 -11.85 -6.04
CA ASN A 4 13.62 -10.74 -6.59
C ASN A 4 12.70 -9.68 -7.20
N ARG A 5 12.99 -8.40 -6.91
CA ARG A 5 12.28 -7.25 -7.46
C ARG A 5 13.13 -6.53 -8.52
N PRO A 6 12.51 -5.80 -9.47
CA PRO A 6 13.25 -5.04 -10.48
C PRO A 6 14.20 -3.98 -9.90
N ASP A 7 13.89 -3.46 -8.71
CA ASP A 7 14.73 -2.50 -7.97
C ASP A 7 15.93 -3.15 -7.24
N GLY A 8 16.14 -4.46 -7.41
CA GLY A 8 17.23 -5.23 -6.81
C GLY A 8 16.99 -5.67 -5.36
N LYS A 9 15.87 -5.27 -4.74
CA LYS A 9 15.49 -5.78 -3.41
C LYS A 9 14.93 -7.19 -3.50
N VAL A 10 14.88 -7.89 -2.36
CA VAL A 10 14.39 -9.27 -2.28
C VAL A 10 13.35 -9.38 -1.18
N GLY A 11 12.16 -9.86 -1.55
CA GLY A 11 11.09 -10.18 -0.61
C GLY A 11 11.24 -11.60 -0.06
N VAL A 12 10.90 -11.80 1.20
CA VAL A 12 10.73 -13.14 1.80
C VAL A 12 9.32 -13.68 1.61
N ARG A 13 8.40 -12.81 1.16
CA ARG A 13 7.02 -13.12 0.78
C ARG A 13 6.67 -12.50 -0.57
N ASN A 14 5.59 -12.96 -1.16
CA ASN A 14 5.02 -12.40 -2.38
C ASN A 14 3.51 -12.20 -2.24
N GLU A 15 3.15 -11.05 -1.68
CA GLU A 15 1.77 -10.68 -1.35
C GLU A 15 1.31 -9.50 -2.22
N ILE A 16 0.00 -9.32 -2.36
CA ILE A 16 -0.57 -8.09 -2.91
C ILE A 16 -1.09 -7.25 -1.75
N TRP A 17 -0.66 -6.00 -1.64
CA TRP A 17 -1.01 -5.14 -0.51
C TRP A 17 -2.05 -4.10 -0.91
N VAL A 18 -3.11 -3.97 -0.13
CA VAL A 18 -4.14 -2.92 -0.26
C VAL A 18 -3.87 -1.87 0.81
N ILE A 19 -3.44 -0.69 0.39
CA ILE A 19 -3.01 0.39 1.28
C ILE A 19 -4.02 1.54 1.20
N PRO A 20 -4.90 1.71 2.21
CA PRO A 20 -5.74 2.89 2.28
C PRO A 20 -4.89 4.14 2.57
N THR A 21 -5.21 5.27 1.96
CA THR A 21 -4.56 6.57 2.26
C THR A 21 -5.19 7.26 3.48
N VAL A 22 -6.37 6.79 3.91
CA VAL A 22 -7.16 7.36 5.00
C VAL A 22 -8.01 6.30 5.70
N GLY A 23 -8.18 6.43 7.01
CA GLY A 23 -8.93 5.48 7.82
C GLY A 23 -10.39 5.29 7.41
N CYS A 24 -11.03 6.28 6.77
CA CYS A 24 -12.41 6.21 6.29
C CYS A 24 -12.66 5.07 5.29
N VAL A 25 -11.63 4.61 4.57
CA VAL A 25 -11.74 3.52 3.57
C VAL A 25 -11.19 2.18 4.07
N ASN A 26 -10.81 2.05 5.34
CA ASN A 26 -10.26 0.81 5.91
C ASN A 26 -11.18 -0.41 5.70
N ASN A 27 -12.49 -0.25 5.93
CA ASN A 27 -13.44 -1.34 5.76
C ASN A 27 -13.56 -1.76 4.28
N VAL A 28 -13.48 -0.80 3.36
CA VAL A 28 -13.49 -1.07 1.92
C VAL A 28 -12.21 -1.81 1.52
N ALA A 29 -11.03 -1.33 1.94
CA ALA A 29 -9.76 -1.99 1.70
C ALA A 29 -9.74 -3.44 2.23
N THR A 30 -10.23 -3.63 3.46
CA THR A 30 -10.32 -4.96 4.10
C THR A 30 -11.29 -5.89 3.35
N ALA A 31 -12.45 -5.36 2.90
CA ALA A 31 -13.39 -6.14 2.11
C ALA A 31 -12.80 -6.53 0.74
N ILE A 32 -12.09 -5.61 0.08
CA ILE A 32 -11.39 -5.89 -1.19
C ILE A 32 -10.37 -7.00 -0.98
N ALA A 33 -9.48 -6.88 0.01
CA ALA A 33 -8.47 -7.91 0.28
C ALA A 33 -9.10 -9.27 0.56
N LYS A 34 -10.15 -9.32 1.40
CA LYS A 34 -10.89 -10.56 1.70
C LYS A 34 -11.49 -11.21 0.45
N GLN A 35 -12.12 -10.43 -0.42
CA GLN A 35 -12.70 -10.95 -1.66
C GLN A 35 -11.62 -11.37 -2.67
N ALA A 36 -10.55 -10.58 -2.78
CA ALA A 36 -9.45 -10.81 -3.69
C ALA A 36 -8.67 -12.10 -3.38
N ASN A 37 -8.63 -12.52 -2.12
CA ASN A 37 -8.02 -13.78 -1.72
C ASN A 37 -8.62 -15.01 -2.45
N ALA A 38 -9.89 -14.97 -2.87
CA ALA A 38 -10.49 -16.05 -3.66
C ALA A 38 -9.86 -16.22 -5.05
N PHE A 39 -9.15 -15.21 -5.55
CA PHE A 39 -8.49 -15.20 -6.86
C PHE A 39 -6.98 -15.44 -6.77
N VAL A 40 -6.44 -15.62 -5.56
CA VAL A 40 -5.02 -15.88 -5.34
C VAL A 40 -4.63 -17.20 -6.01
N LYS A 41 -3.59 -17.14 -6.83
CA LYS A 41 -3.06 -18.27 -7.61
C LYS A 41 -1.60 -18.03 -7.97
N GLY A 42 -0.92 -19.10 -8.38
CA GLY A 42 0.47 -19.02 -8.83
C GLY A 42 1.41 -18.70 -7.68
N SER A 43 2.26 -17.69 -7.85
CA SER A 43 3.28 -17.31 -6.87
C SER A 43 2.81 -16.29 -5.84
N VAL A 44 1.58 -15.77 -5.94
CA VAL A 44 1.03 -14.85 -4.93
C VAL A 44 0.56 -15.67 -3.73
N GLU A 45 0.98 -15.27 -2.54
CA GLU A 45 0.67 -15.98 -1.29
C GLU A 45 -0.64 -15.50 -0.66
N GLU A 46 -0.87 -14.18 -0.65
CA GLU A 46 -2.04 -13.57 -0.01
C GLU A 46 -2.33 -12.17 -0.57
N VAL A 47 -3.58 -11.71 -0.46
CA VAL A 47 -3.93 -10.29 -0.60
C VAL A 47 -4.26 -9.72 0.79
N ILE A 48 -3.53 -8.69 1.23
CA ILE A 48 -3.60 -8.17 2.61
C ILE A 48 -3.92 -6.68 2.59
N ALA A 49 -4.82 -6.23 3.47
CA ALA A 49 -5.06 -4.81 3.69
C ALA A 49 -4.28 -4.30 4.91
N PHE A 50 -3.77 -3.06 4.84
CA PHE A 50 -3.04 -2.40 5.92
C PHE A 50 -3.85 -1.21 6.49
N PRO A 51 -4.93 -1.46 7.24
CA PRO A 51 -5.74 -0.39 7.82
C PRO A 51 -4.96 0.38 8.89
N HIS A 52 -5.19 1.69 8.94
CA HIS A 52 -4.57 2.58 9.94
C HIS A 52 -5.58 3.64 10.43
N PRO A 53 -5.40 4.23 11.62
CA PRO A 53 -6.38 5.15 12.21
C PRO A 53 -6.23 6.61 11.73
N TYR A 54 -5.34 6.86 10.78
CA TYR A 54 -4.94 8.21 10.40
C TYR A 54 -5.80 8.81 9.27
N GLY A 55 -5.91 10.14 9.24
CA GLY A 55 -6.75 10.82 8.27
C GLY A 55 -6.63 12.34 8.32
N CYS A 56 -7.69 13.04 7.91
CA CYS A 56 -7.64 14.48 7.60
C CYS A 56 -7.35 15.41 8.79
N SER A 57 -7.38 14.90 10.03
CA SER A 57 -7.08 15.68 11.23
C SER A 57 -5.57 15.79 11.54
N GLN A 58 -4.71 15.10 10.80
CA GLN A 58 -3.26 15.19 11.01
C GLN A 58 -2.67 16.50 10.49
N MET A 59 -1.69 17.03 11.21
CA MET A 59 -1.02 18.30 10.90
C MET A 59 0.49 18.18 11.11
N GLY A 60 1.26 19.00 10.38
CA GLY A 60 2.72 19.08 10.52
C GLY A 60 3.39 17.72 10.42
N ASP A 61 4.23 17.41 11.40
CA ASP A 61 5.07 16.20 11.39
C ASP A 61 4.26 14.90 11.45
N ASP A 62 3.09 14.88 12.10
CA ASP A 62 2.25 13.67 12.16
C ASP A 62 1.81 13.22 10.77
N GLN A 63 1.42 14.19 9.95
CA GLN A 63 1.02 13.95 8.57
C GLN A 63 2.22 13.54 7.72
N GLU A 64 3.36 14.20 7.90
CA GLU A 64 4.59 13.91 7.17
C GLU A 64 5.10 12.49 7.44
N HIS A 65 5.09 12.07 8.71
CA HIS A 65 5.46 10.70 9.10
C HIS A 65 4.50 9.66 8.53
N THR A 66 3.20 9.97 8.49
CA THR A 66 2.21 9.07 7.90
C THR A 66 2.47 8.85 6.41
N ARG A 67 2.77 9.92 5.66
CA ARG A 67 3.11 9.81 4.23
C ARG A 67 4.37 8.98 3.99
N LYS A 68 5.40 9.17 4.81
CA LYS A 68 6.62 8.35 4.77
C LYS A 68 6.35 6.88 5.02
N ILE A 69 5.59 6.55 6.08
CA ILE A 69 5.23 5.16 6.39
C ILE A 69 4.40 4.53 5.26
N LEU A 70 3.44 5.27 4.69
CA LEU A 70 2.66 4.79 3.55
C LEU A 70 3.56 4.52 2.33
N ALA A 71 4.50 5.41 2.03
CA ALA A 71 5.47 5.20 0.96
C ALA A 71 6.39 3.99 1.22
N ASP A 72 6.84 3.81 2.46
CA ASP A 72 7.66 2.66 2.86
C ASP A 72 6.89 1.34 2.69
N LEU A 73 5.59 1.31 3.03
CA LEU A 73 4.73 0.15 2.79
C LEU A 73 4.56 -0.13 1.28
N ILE A 74 4.33 0.91 0.48
CA ILE A 74 4.18 0.79 -0.98
C ILE A 74 5.46 0.24 -1.62
N ASN A 75 6.63 0.64 -1.12
CA ASN A 75 7.95 0.22 -1.63
C ASN A 75 8.51 -1.04 -0.98
N HIS A 76 7.73 -1.71 -0.12
CA HIS A 76 8.20 -2.86 0.63
C HIS A 76 8.40 -4.09 -0.28
N PRO A 77 9.54 -4.81 -0.20
CA PRO A 77 9.85 -5.89 -1.14
C PRO A 77 8.97 -7.14 -1.01
N ASN A 78 8.23 -7.30 0.09
CA ASN A 78 7.23 -8.38 0.20
C ASN A 78 5.96 -8.11 -0.63
N ALA A 79 5.70 -6.84 -0.97
CA ALA A 79 4.56 -6.47 -1.79
C ALA A 79 4.91 -6.69 -3.27
N GLY A 80 4.47 -7.82 -3.82
CA GLY A 80 4.60 -8.12 -5.24
C GLY A 80 3.74 -7.26 -6.14
N GLY A 81 2.63 -6.74 -5.60
CA GLY A 81 1.81 -5.69 -6.19
C GLY A 81 1.18 -4.85 -5.09
N VAL A 82 0.79 -3.61 -5.40
CA VAL A 82 0.17 -2.70 -4.42
C VAL A 82 -1.02 -1.98 -5.04
N LEU A 83 -2.15 -2.02 -4.34
CA LEU A 83 -3.32 -1.19 -4.62
C LEU A 83 -3.41 -0.08 -3.59
N VAL A 84 -3.16 1.17 -4.01
CA VAL A 84 -3.36 2.35 -3.16
C VAL A 84 -4.80 2.84 -3.30
N LEU A 85 -5.52 2.94 -2.18
CA LEU A 85 -6.94 3.29 -2.16
C LEU A 85 -7.16 4.65 -1.50
N GLY A 86 -7.62 5.63 -2.29
CA GLY A 86 -8.04 6.94 -1.82
C GLY A 86 -9.55 7.16 -1.85
N LEU A 87 -10.05 8.10 -1.04
CA LEU A 87 -11.45 8.55 -1.06
C LEU A 87 -11.59 9.89 -1.79
N GLY A 88 -10.53 10.72 -1.79
CA GLY A 88 -10.46 12.04 -2.40
C GLY A 88 -10.53 13.21 -1.42
N CYS A 89 -11.00 12.99 -0.19
CA CYS A 89 -11.10 14.03 0.85
C CYS A 89 -9.89 14.06 1.81
N GLU A 90 -8.93 13.16 1.62
CA GLU A 90 -7.76 13.03 2.48
C GLU A 90 -6.65 14.04 2.16
N ASN A 91 -5.93 14.47 3.21
CA ASN A 91 -4.77 15.34 3.05
C ASN A 91 -3.55 14.63 2.44
N SER A 92 -3.58 13.30 2.39
CA SER A 92 -2.55 12.44 1.82
C SER A 92 -3.11 11.70 0.60
N ASN A 93 -3.76 12.44 -0.29
CA ASN A 93 -4.30 11.87 -1.52
C ASN A 93 -3.18 11.31 -2.42
N ILE A 94 -3.58 10.56 -3.44
CA ILE A 94 -2.64 9.81 -4.29
C ILE A 94 -1.60 10.74 -4.93
N ASP A 95 -1.99 11.91 -5.42
CA ASP A 95 -1.06 12.84 -6.06
C ASP A 95 -0.07 13.45 -5.07
N VAL A 96 -0.49 13.65 -3.81
CA VAL A 96 0.40 14.08 -2.72
C VAL A 96 1.37 12.97 -2.31
N LEU A 97 0.98 11.69 -2.44
CA LEU A 97 1.84 10.55 -2.08
C LEU A 97 2.89 10.22 -3.15
N LYS A 98 2.62 10.47 -4.44
CA LYS A 98 3.56 10.16 -5.54
C LYS A 98 5.00 10.66 -5.30
N PRO A 99 5.24 11.91 -4.87
CA PRO A 99 6.60 12.39 -4.56
C PRO A 99 7.31 11.61 -3.43
N TYR A 100 6.56 11.04 -2.48
CA TYR A 100 7.12 10.26 -1.36
C TYR A 100 7.50 8.84 -1.79
N ILE A 101 6.74 8.27 -2.73
CA ILE A 101 7.00 6.94 -3.27
C ILE A 101 8.25 6.95 -4.17
N GLY A 102 8.49 8.07 -4.86
CA GLY A 102 9.59 8.21 -5.81
C GLY A 102 9.32 7.43 -7.10
N ASP A 103 10.37 6.96 -7.76
CA ASP A 103 10.25 6.14 -8.96
C ASP A 103 9.65 4.77 -8.61
N TYR A 104 8.57 4.39 -9.27
CA TYR A 104 7.92 3.09 -9.12
C TYR A 104 7.64 2.47 -10.50
N ASP A 105 7.54 1.15 -10.56
CA ASP A 105 7.08 0.43 -11.75
C ASP A 105 5.56 0.48 -11.81
N GLU A 106 4.99 1.16 -12.79
CA GLU A 106 3.53 1.27 -12.96
C GLU A 106 2.87 -0.06 -13.38
N ASN A 107 3.66 -1.04 -13.82
CA ASN A 107 3.17 -2.36 -14.25
C ASN A 107 3.27 -3.42 -13.13
N ARG A 108 3.66 -3.01 -11.93
CA ARG A 108 3.79 -3.87 -10.74
C ARG A 108 2.45 -4.16 -10.07
#